data_AF-A0A260Z444-F1
#
_entry.id   AF-A0A260Z444-F1
#
_cell.length_a   1.000
_cell.length_b   1.000
_cell.length_c   1.000
_cell.angle_alpha   90.00
_cell.angle_beta   90.00
_cell.angle_gamma   90.00
#
_symmetry.space_group_name_H-M   'P 1'
#
loop_
_entity.id
_entity.type
_entity.pdbx_description
1 polymer ?
#
loop_
_entity_poly.entity_id
_entity_poly.type
_entity_poly.pdbx_seq_one_letter_code
_entity_poly.pdbx_strand_id
1 'polypeptide(L)'
;MKNNDIKKFLKLWMAGRFRRLDYLLITKLYTPFDPENILFEFNTMPFDESRRSAMYINKTAMIDFIPANCKQSDWSKGVDIERETDSMLATIVLERDQIHFCVWKDRFPKQVSTTPDYNGIPKRLREGMYIPHRTIPEL
;
A
#
# COMPACT_ATOMS: atom_id res chain seq x y z
N MET A 1 18.26 -9.89 -7.27
CA MET A 1 16.84 -10.11 -7.62
C MET A 1 16.66 -9.82 -9.11
N LYS A 2 16.15 -10.76 -9.90
CA LYS A 2 15.80 -10.62 -11.32
C LYS A 2 14.28 -10.52 -11.47
N ASN A 3 13.78 -10.13 -12.64
CA ASN A 3 12.33 -10.04 -12.89
C ASN A 3 11.61 -11.37 -12.65
N ASN A 4 12.25 -12.50 -13.00
CA ASN A 4 11.72 -13.84 -12.74
C ASN A 4 11.59 -14.18 -11.24
N ASP A 5 12.42 -13.59 -10.38
CA ASP A 5 12.31 -13.79 -8.93
C ASP A 5 11.04 -13.11 -8.40
N ILE A 6 10.71 -11.93 -8.93
CA ILE A 6 9.48 -11.20 -8.61
C ILE A 6 8.26 -11.98 -9.08
N LYS A 7 8.27 -12.48 -10.33
CA LYS A 7 7.20 -13.35 -10.85
C LYS A 7 6.98 -14.57 -9.97
N LYS A 8 8.07 -15.23 -9.58
CA LYS A 8 8.02 -16.39 -8.70
C LYS A 8 7.43 -16.02 -7.33
N PHE A 9 7.83 -14.88 -6.76
CA PHE A 9 7.24 -14.38 -5.52
C PHE A 9 5.72 -14.15 -5.67
N LEU A 10 5.27 -13.43 -6.70
CA LEU A 10 3.86 -13.15 -6.93
C LEU A 10 3.05 -14.43 -7.13
N LYS A 11 3.55 -15.39 -7.92
CA LYS A 11 2.94 -16.72 -8.09
C LYS A 11 2.82 -17.48 -6.78
N LEU A 12 3.86 -17.48 -5.95
CA LEU A 12 3.83 -18.14 -4.64
C LEU A 12 2.83 -17.46 -3.71
N TRP A 13 2.80 -16.13 -3.68
CA TRP A 13 1.85 -15.38 -2.87
C TRP A 13 0.41 -15.67 -3.30
N MET A 14 0.12 -15.63 -4.61
CA MET A 14 -1.17 -15.99 -5.21
C MET A 14 -1.59 -17.43 -4.88
N ALA A 15 -0.64 -18.37 -4.81
CA ALA A 15 -0.88 -19.74 -4.38
C ALA A 15 -1.08 -19.91 -2.85
N GLY A 16 -1.25 -18.82 -2.10
CA GLY A 16 -1.52 -18.86 -0.67
C GLY A 16 -0.28 -18.97 0.22
N ARG A 17 0.94 -18.82 -0.32
CA ARG A 17 2.14 -18.67 0.52
C ARG A 17 2.19 -17.27 1.12
N PHE A 18 2.99 -17.12 2.19
CA PHE A 18 3.25 -15.84 2.84
C PHE A 18 1.98 -15.13 3.36
N ARG A 19 1.03 -15.88 3.94
CA ARG A 19 -0.24 -15.32 4.46
C ARG A 19 -0.08 -14.21 5.51
N ARG A 20 1.04 -14.25 6.25
CA ARG A 20 1.43 -13.26 7.27
C ARG A 20 2.24 -12.08 6.71
N LEU A 21 2.50 -12.04 5.42
CA LEU A 21 3.17 -10.91 4.79
C LEU A 21 2.19 -9.73 4.72
N ASP A 22 2.65 -8.58 5.20
CA ASP A 22 1.92 -7.32 5.15
C ASP A 22 2.53 -6.37 4.13
N TYR A 23 3.86 -6.27 4.11
CA TYR A 23 4.60 -5.40 3.22
C TYR A 23 5.96 -6.02 2.83
N LEU A 24 6.38 -5.77 1.60
CA LEU A 24 7.69 -6.14 1.05
C LEU A 24 8.22 -4.97 0.21
N LEU A 25 9.44 -4.55 0.50
CA LEU A 25 10.22 -3.62 -0.30
C LEU A 25 11.42 -4.35 -0.89
N ILE A 26 11.61 -4.23 -2.20
CA ILE A 26 12.79 -4.74 -2.89
C ILE A 26 13.42 -3.59 -3.65
N THR A 27 14.67 -3.28 -3.35
CA THR A 27 15.47 -2.28 -4.06
C THR A 27 16.59 -2.99 -4.84
N LYS A 28 16.80 -2.58 -6.09
CA LYS A 28 17.96 -2.95 -6.91
C LYS A 28 18.94 -1.79 -6.98
N LEU A 29 20.23 -2.09 -7.02
CA LEU A 29 21.26 -1.05 -7.08
C LEU A 29 21.62 -0.59 -8.51
N TYR A 30 21.52 -1.46 -9.52
CA TYR A 30 22.15 -1.20 -10.83
C TYR A 30 21.30 -1.50 -12.06
N THR A 31 20.22 -2.27 -11.92
CA THR A 31 19.37 -2.66 -13.06
C THR A 31 17.92 -2.30 -12.77
N PRO A 32 17.21 -1.66 -13.70
CA PRO A 32 15.82 -1.35 -13.47
C PRO A 32 14.96 -2.62 -13.45
N PHE A 33 13.76 -2.51 -12.91
CA PHE A 33 12.71 -3.48 -13.15
C PHE A 33 12.06 -3.22 -14.51
N ASP A 34 11.48 -4.27 -15.09
CA ASP A 34 10.66 -4.18 -16.30
C ASP A 34 9.21 -4.48 -15.87
N PRO A 35 8.39 -3.43 -15.65
CA PRO A 35 7.04 -3.60 -15.14
C PRO A 35 6.15 -4.41 -16.04
N GLU A 36 6.21 -4.18 -17.35
CA GLU A 36 5.42 -4.89 -18.35
C GLU A 36 5.77 -6.37 -18.34
N ASN A 37 7.08 -6.69 -18.37
CA ASN A 37 7.51 -8.07 -18.30
C ASN A 37 7.08 -8.74 -17.00
N ILE A 38 7.12 -8.05 -15.87
CA ILE A 38 6.73 -8.63 -14.57
C ILE A 38 5.23 -8.89 -14.51
N LEU A 39 4.41 -7.92 -14.94
CA LEU A 39 2.97 -7.92 -14.67
C LEU A 39 2.12 -8.60 -15.75
N PHE A 40 2.62 -8.81 -16.98
CA PHE A 40 1.77 -9.26 -18.10
C PHE A 40 1.04 -10.60 -17.85
N GLU A 41 1.59 -11.47 -17.01
CA GLU A 41 1.02 -12.80 -16.72
C GLU A 41 0.02 -12.79 -15.54
N PHE A 42 -0.22 -11.63 -14.93
CA PHE A 42 -1.10 -11.47 -13.77
C PHE A 42 -2.35 -10.70 -14.16
N ASN A 43 -3.51 -11.14 -13.67
CA ASN A 43 -4.76 -10.39 -13.78
C ASN A 43 -4.70 -9.19 -12.83
N THR A 44 -4.20 -8.07 -13.34
CA THR A 44 -4.03 -6.83 -12.57
C THR A 44 -5.24 -5.92 -12.73
N MET A 45 -5.59 -5.23 -11.66
CA MET A 45 -6.67 -4.25 -11.62
C MET A 45 -6.09 -2.87 -11.32
N PRO A 46 -6.60 -1.79 -11.92
CA PRO A 46 -6.18 -0.44 -11.55
C PRO A 46 -6.62 -0.09 -10.13
N PHE A 47 -6.11 1.02 -9.61
CA PHE A 47 -6.56 1.57 -8.33
C PHE A 47 -8.07 1.84 -8.33
N ASP A 48 -8.74 1.35 -7.28
CA ASP A 48 -10.14 1.58 -6.99
C ASP A 48 -10.29 2.06 -5.54
N GLU A 49 -10.70 3.33 -5.38
CA GLU A 49 -10.89 3.97 -4.08
C GLU A 49 -12.01 3.34 -3.24
N SER A 50 -12.94 2.63 -3.87
CA SER A 50 -13.98 1.89 -3.15
C SER A 50 -13.41 0.65 -2.45
N ARG A 51 -12.31 0.09 -2.95
CA ARG A 51 -11.71 -1.16 -2.46
C ARG A 51 -10.57 -0.94 -1.47
N ARG A 52 -9.85 0.18 -1.59
CA ARG A 52 -8.70 0.51 -0.73
C ARG A 52 -8.40 2.01 -0.69
N SER A 53 -7.61 2.40 0.32
CA SER A 53 -7.05 3.74 0.41
C SER A 53 -5.98 3.99 -0.66
N ALA A 54 -5.82 5.25 -1.07
CA ALA A 54 -4.66 5.72 -1.86
C ALA A 54 -3.36 5.75 -1.03
N MET A 55 -3.44 5.52 0.28
CA MET A 55 -2.31 5.53 1.20
C MET A 55 -2.29 4.22 2.01
N TYR A 56 -1.16 3.50 1.92
CA TYR A 56 -0.89 2.34 2.76
C TYR A 56 -0.09 2.77 3.99
N ILE A 57 -0.60 2.47 5.18
CA ILE A 57 0.11 2.71 6.44
C ILE A 57 0.83 1.42 6.82
N ASN A 58 2.15 1.41 6.66
CA ASN A 58 2.94 0.30 7.13
C ASN A 58 3.07 0.38 8.66
N LYS A 59 2.42 -0.57 9.37
CA LYS A 59 2.41 -0.63 10.84
C LYS A 59 3.63 -1.37 11.41
N THR A 60 4.58 -1.79 10.58
CA THR A 60 5.78 -2.49 11.04
C THR A 60 6.78 -1.53 11.69
N ALA A 61 7.49 -2.01 12.71
CA ALA A 61 8.60 -1.28 13.34
C ALA A 61 9.76 -0.99 12.36
N MET A 62 9.79 -1.65 11.19
CA MET A 62 10.78 -1.32 10.15
C MET A 62 10.59 0.05 9.49
N ILE A 63 9.45 0.74 9.70
CA ILE A 63 9.24 2.07 9.13
C ILE A 63 10.31 3.07 9.60
N ASP A 64 10.83 2.89 10.82
CA ASP A 64 11.90 3.72 11.39
C ASP A 64 13.26 3.50 10.71
N PHE A 65 13.42 2.39 9.98
CA PHE A 65 14.65 2.06 9.25
C PHE A 65 14.55 2.41 7.76
N ILE A 66 13.39 2.88 7.29
CA ILE A 66 13.27 3.41 5.93
C ILE A 66 13.92 4.80 5.95
N PRO A 67 14.98 5.03 5.15
CA PRO A 67 15.65 6.32 5.10
C PRO A 67 14.64 7.46 4.88
N ALA A 68 14.76 8.57 5.61
CA ALA A 68 13.80 9.67 5.56
C ALA A 68 13.63 10.30 4.15
N ASN A 69 14.57 10.06 3.25
CA ASN A 69 14.52 10.48 1.85
C ASN A 69 13.80 9.48 0.93
N CYS A 70 13.47 8.27 1.39
CA CYS A 70 12.55 7.37 0.70
C CYS A 70 11.15 7.96 0.84
N LYS A 71 10.72 8.69 -0.18
CA LYS A 71 9.32 9.12 -0.30
C LYS A 71 8.44 7.88 -0.21
N GLN A 72 7.41 7.94 0.62
CA GLN A 72 6.35 6.94 0.60
C GLN A 72 5.80 6.89 -0.83
N SER A 73 5.81 5.71 -1.44
CA SER A 73 5.29 5.54 -2.80
C SER A 73 3.82 5.95 -2.87
N ASP A 74 3.46 6.52 -4.00
CA ASP A 74 2.07 6.84 -4.32
C ASP A 74 1.32 5.55 -4.68
N TRP A 75 0.59 5.00 -3.71
CA TRP A 75 -0.12 3.73 -3.86
C TRP A 75 -1.30 3.82 -4.82
N SER A 76 -1.75 5.03 -5.21
CA SER A 76 -2.77 5.19 -6.26
C SER A 76 -2.24 4.84 -7.65
N LYS A 77 -0.91 4.84 -7.85
CA LYS A 77 -0.25 4.44 -9.10
C LYS A 77 0.03 2.95 -9.20
N GLY A 78 -0.18 2.22 -8.11
CA GLY A 78 0.00 0.77 -8.08
C GLY A 78 -1.14 0.03 -8.75
N VAL A 79 -0.85 -1.21 -9.14
CA VAL A 79 -1.84 -2.16 -9.63
C VAL A 79 -2.17 -3.19 -8.56
N ASP A 80 -3.39 -3.69 -8.58
CA ASP A 80 -3.90 -4.63 -7.61
C ASP A 80 -3.95 -6.05 -8.17
N ILE A 81 -3.68 -7.02 -7.32
CA ILE A 81 -3.95 -8.43 -7.55
C ILE A 81 -4.76 -8.99 -6.38
N GLU A 82 -5.66 -9.90 -6.67
CA GLU A 82 -6.49 -10.55 -5.65
C GLU A 82 -6.17 -12.04 -5.57
N ARG A 83 -5.80 -12.48 -4.37
CA ARG A 83 -5.57 -13.89 -4.10
C ARG A 83 -6.88 -14.61 -3.88
N GLU A 84 -7.24 -15.47 -4.81
CA GLU A 84 -8.54 -16.16 -4.82
C GLU A 84 -8.81 -16.99 -3.55
N THR A 85 -7.78 -17.62 -2.98
CA THR A 85 -7.95 -18.57 -1.86
C THR A 85 -8.50 -17.96 -0.57
N ASP A 86 -8.29 -16.66 -0.36
CA ASP A 86 -8.73 -15.94 0.85
C ASP A 86 -9.21 -14.51 0.52
N SER A 87 -9.48 -14.28 -0.76
CA SER A 87 -9.78 -12.98 -1.35
C SER A 87 -8.78 -11.89 -0.96
N MET A 88 -7.55 -12.16 -0.51
CA MET A 88 -6.69 -11.08 -0.02
C MET A 88 -6.29 -10.13 -1.17
N LEU A 89 -6.43 -8.82 -0.98
CA LEU A 89 -6.02 -7.81 -1.95
C LEU A 89 -4.59 -7.38 -1.68
N ALA A 90 -3.75 -7.37 -2.70
CA ALA A 90 -2.42 -6.78 -2.64
C ALA A 90 -2.23 -5.73 -3.73
N THR A 91 -1.42 -4.72 -3.44
CA THR A 91 -1.03 -3.69 -4.40
C THR A 91 0.46 -3.78 -4.66
N ILE A 92 0.81 -3.63 -5.94
CA ILE A 92 2.18 -3.60 -6.45
C ILE A 92 2.44 -2.21 -7.02
N VAL A 93 3.41 -1.50 -6.45
CA VAL A 93 3.96 -0.27 -7.06
C VAL A 93 5.34 -0.61 -7.59
N LEU A 94 5.54 -0.39 -8.89
CA LEU A 94 6.80 -0.62 -9.58
C LEU A 94 7.41 0.73 -9.93
N GLU A 95 8.52 1.04 -9.30
CA GLU A 95 9.36 2.19 -9.62
C GLU A 95 10.59 1.71 -10.39
N ARG A 96 11.48 2.64 -10.79
CA ARG A 96 12.63 2.32 -11.65
C ARG A 96 13.48 1.20 -11.07
N ASP A 97 13.81 1.28 -9.80
CA ASP A 97 14.71 0.39 -9.07
C ASP A 97 14.06 -0.22 -7.82
N GLN A 98 12.77 0.05 -7.57
CA GLN A 98 12.05 -0.41 -6.39
C GLN A 98 10.76 -1.13 -6.74
N ILE A 99 10.44 -2.13 -5.92
CA ILE A 99 9.14 -2.79 -5.91
C ILE A 99 8.59 -2.69 -4.51
N HIS A 100 7.40 -2.11 -4.43
CA HIS A 100 6.60 -2.07 -3.22
C HIS A 100 5.46 -3.07 -3.40
N PHE A 101 5.31 -3.94 -2.44
CA PHE A 101 4.21 -4.89 -2.38
C PHE A 101 3.55 -4.75 -1.01
N CYS A 102 2.27 -4.45 -0.96
CA CYS A 102 1.52 -4.40 0.29
C CYS A 102 0.26 -5.26 0.23
N VAL A 103 -0.18 -5.72 1.39
CA VAL A 103 -1.37 -6.53 1.56
C VAL A 103 -2.37 -5.75 2.41
N TRP A 104 -3.58 -5.56 1.88
CA TRP A 104 -4.64 -4.81 2.54
C TRP A 104 -5.43 -5.75 3.46
N LYS A 105 -5.15 -5.66 4.77
CA LYS A 105 -5.90 -6.41 5.80
C LYS A 105 -7.26 -5.78 6.09
N ASP A 106 -7.33 -4.45 6.01
CA ASP A 106 -8.56 -3.67 6.13
C ASP A 106 -8.98 -3.24 4.71
N ARG A 107 -9.77 -4.09 4.04
CA ARG A 107 -10.31 -3.81 2.70
C ARG A 107 -11.60 -3.01 2.81
N PHE A 108 -11.86 -2.15 1.83
CA PHE A 108 -13.01 -1.25 1.76
C PHE A 108 -12.98 -0.18 2.87
N PRO A 109 -12.47 1.03 2.59
CA PRO A 109 -12.57 2.11 3.57
C PRO A 109 -14.04 2.30 3.95
N LYS A 110 -14.30 2.49 5.25
CA LYS A 110 -15.66 2.81 5.72
C LYS A 110 -16.10 4.06 4.97
N GLN A 111 -17.04 3.86 4.04
CA GLN A 111 -17.64 4.95 3.30
C GLN A 111 -18.36 5.82 4.33
N VAL A 112 -17.84 7.04 4.56
CA VAL A 112 -18.54 8.00 5.41
C VAL A 112 -19.79 8.39 4.65
N SER A 113 -20.97 8.08 5.21
CA SER A 113 -22.25 8.43 4.59
C SER A 113 -22.25 9.90 4.20
N THR A 114 -22.39 10.18 2.90
CA THR A 114 -22.56 11.52 2.35
C THR A 114 -23.97 12.08 2.55
N THR A 115 -24.80 11.42 3.37
CA THR A 115 -26.04 12.04 3.85
C THR A 115 -25.66 13.35 4.54
N PRO A 116 -26.13 14.50 4.02
CA PRO A 116 -25.99 15.76 4.73
C PRO A 116 -26.60 15.55 6.11
N ASP A 117 -25.93 16.03 7.17
CA ASP A 117 -26.67 16.27 8.39
C ASP A 117 -27.80 17.28 8.08
N TYR A 118 -28.83 17.35 8.93
CA TYR A 118 -29.99 18.24 8.74
C TYR A 118 -29.61 19.74 8.62
N ASN A 119 -28.31 20.08 8.76
CA ASN A 119 -27.72 21.41 8.71
C ASN A 119 -26.69 21.60 7.56
N GLY A 120 -26.49 20.63 6.66
CA GLY A 120 -25.66 20.78 5.46
C GLY A 120 -24.15 20.89 5.69
N ILE A 121 -23.61 20.44 6.83
CA ILE A 121 -22.17 20.51 7.14
C ILE A 121 -21.54 19.10 7.04
N PRO A 122 -20.59 18.87 6.12
CA PRO A 122 -19.83 17.62 6.09
C PRO A 122 -19.02 17.41 7.38
N LYS A 123 -19.13 16.23 8.00
CA LYS A 123 -18.44 15.82 9.24
C LYS A 123 -16.91 16.03 9.28
N ARG A 124 -16.25 16.29 8.14
CA ARG A 124 -14.79 16.45 8.06
C ARG A 124 -14.24 17.66 8.83
N LEU A 125 -15.05 18.63 9.23
CA LEU A 125 -14.56 19.82 9.94
C LEU A 125 -14.37 19.66 11.46
N ARG A 126 -14.75 18.52 12.07
CA ARG A 126 -14.58 18.35 13.54
C ARG A 126 -13.35 17.58 14.00
N GLU A 127 -12.71 16.78 13.15
CA GLU A 127 -11.61 15.89 13.60
C GLU A 127 -10.23 16.28 13.04
N GLY A 128 -10.05 17.58 12.74
CA GLY A 128 -8.82 18.14 12.15
C GLY A 128 -7.90 18.89 13.12
N MET A 129 -8.04 18.77 14.44
CA MET A 129 -7.07 19.35 15.38
C MET A 129 -5.98 18.32 15.73
N TYR A 130 -4.94 18.31 14.91
CA TYR A 130 -3.64 17.79 15.29
C TYR A 130 -3.09 18.70 16.41
N ILE A 131 -3.08 18.22 17.65
CA ILE A 131 -2.39 18.89 18.76
C ILE A 131 -0.95 18.39 18.76
N PRO A 132 0.07 19.20 18.42
CA PRO A 132 1.45 18.80 18.61
C PRO A 132 1.77 18.83 20.11
N HIS A 133 1.78 17.68 20.77
CA HIS A 133 2.39 17.55 22.10
C HIS A 133 3.87 17.18 21.96
N ARG A 134 4.74 18.17 22.19
CA ARG A 134 5.98 18.05 22.96
C ARG A 134 6.46 19.47 23.32
N THR A 135 6.01 19.96 24.47
CA THR A 135 6.74 20.98 25.22
C THR A 135 7.49 20.23 26.32
N ILE A 136 8.81 20.35 26.31
CA ILE A 136 9.69 19.88 27.39
C ILE A 136 9.45 20.82 28.58
N PRO A 137 9.20 20.32 29.82
CA PRO A 137 9.26 21.18 30.99
C PRO A 137 10.72 21.51 31.30
N GLU A 138 11.04 22.80 31.35
CA GLU A 138 12.27 23.31 31.95
C GLU A 138 12.26 22.98 33.47
N LEU A 139 13.40 22.51 33.97
CA LEU A 139 13.79 22.52 35.38
C LEU A 139 15.16 23.19 35.47
#